data_AF-A0A6P8V0C2-F1
#
_entry.id   AF-A0A6P8V0C2-F1
#
_cell.length_a   1.000
_cell.length_b   1.000
_cell.length_c   1.000
_cell.angle_alpha   90.00
_cell.angle_beta   90.00
_cell.angle_gamma   90.00
#
_symmetry.space_group_name_H-M   'P 1'
#
loop_
_entity.id
_entity.type
_entity.pdbx_description
1 polymer ?
#
loop_
_entity_poly.entity_id
_entity_poly.type
_entity_poly.pdbx_seq_one_letter_code
_entity_poly.pdbx_strand_id
1 'polypeptide(L)'
;MSRLADYYLVVGYDLDKRAVEGEGQGRILQRFPEKDWEDSPFPQGVELFCQPTGWQLYTERQPASFFVAVLTDINSERHYCACFTFWEGLDNPQLQKSETSEADEVEDDLSVVRAAQVFAPKSLVLVSRLDYTEVFRNCLGLIYTVHVDGLTVPMETVVGNLLTCIIPIAGGSQRTITLGAGDRQVIQTPIDDALPVSGSTVAQLFRQLGIVNVLYLFCAALTEHKILFLSSSYQRLTDACRGLLAIMFPLKYSFTYVPILPGKLLEVLSTPTPFIIGVNSVFRLETQELLDVIIADLDGGTVTIPECVHISLLPEPILQQTQTVLSMVGALNTLITQT
;
A
#
# COMPACT_ATOMS: atom_id res chain seq x y z
N MET A 1 15.77 -4.56 -19.54
CA MET A 1 15.07 -3.26 -19.53
C MET A 1 13.61 -3.53 -19.19
N SER A 2 12.97 -2.71 -18.36
CA SER A 2 11.56 -2.85 -17.99
C SER A 2 10.90 -1.47 -17.90
N ARG A 3 9.58 -1.40 -18.04
CA ARG A 3 8.81 -0.17 -17.81
C ARG A 3 8.86 0.18 -16.33
N LEU A 4 9.02 1.46 -16.02
CA LEU A 4 9.00 1.95 -14.64
C LEU A 4 7.60 1.78 -14.01
N ALA A 5 6.55 2.09 -14.77
CA ALA A 5 5.17 1.85 -14.42
C ALA A 5 4.43 1.26 -15.63
N ASP A 6 3.59 0.27 -15.41
CA ASP A 6 2.77 -0.37 -16.42
C ASP A 6 1.46 0.41 -16.65
N TYR A 7 0.85 0.92 -15.57
CA TYR A 7 -0.39 1.71 -15.64
C TYR A 7 -0.38 2.90 -14.68
N TYR A 8 -1.10 3.95 -15.05
CA TYR A 8 -1.50 5.07 -14.20
C TYR A 8 -3.02 5.15 -14.14
N LEU A 9 -3.58 5.27 -12.94
CA LEU A 9 -5.03 5.34 -12.70
C LEU A 9 -5.39 6.58 -11.91
N VAL A 10 -6.60 7.07 -12.18
CA VAL A 10 -7.34 7.94 -11.26
C VAL A 10 -8.56 7.16 -10.79
N VAL A 11 -8.62 6.88 -9.49
CA VAL A 11 -9.73 6.14 -8.86
C VAL A 11 -10.46 7.10 -7.93
N GLY A 12 -11.78 7.11 -7.97
CA GLY A 12 -12.60 7.99 -7.13
C GLY A 12 -13.82 7.28 -6.57
N TYR A 13 -14.50 7.96 -5.65
CA TYR A 13 -15.75 7.48 -5.07
C TYR A 13 -16.86 7.38 -6.14
N ASP A 14 -17.54 6.23 -6.20
CA ASP A 14 -18.67 5.99 -7.09
C ASP A 14 -19.95 6.60 -6.51
N LEU A 15 -20.41 7.71 -7.09
CA LEU A 15 -21.63 8.42 -6.66
C LEU A 15 -22.92 7.75 -7.15
N ASP A 16 -22.84 6.95 -8.23
CA ASP A 16 -24.01 6.36 -8.89
C ASP A 16 -24.50 5.12 -8.14
N LYS A 17 -23.56 4.37 -7.57
CA LYS A 17 -23.86 3.27 -6.64
C LYS A 17 -24.05 3.80 -5.23
N ARG A 18 -25.17 4.48 -5.00
CA ARG A 18 -25.62 4.79 -3.64
C ARG A 18 -25.66 3.51 -2.82
N ALA A 19 -25.00 3.54 -1.68
CA ALA A 19 -24.75 2.41 -0.82
C ALA A 19 -26.06 1.67 -0.48
N VAL A 20 -26.26 0.50 -1.10
CA VAL A 20 -27.35 -0.41 -0.75
C VAL A 20 -27.15 -0.93 0.69
N GLU A 21 -25.92 -0.83 1.22
CA GLU A 21 -25.49 -1.36 2.53
C GLU A 21 -24.68 -0.34 3.38
N GLY A 22 -24.70 0.95 3.07
CA GLY A 22 -23.94 1.98 3.81
C GLY A 22 -22.43 2.06 3.48
N GLU A 23 -21.85 1.12 2.74
CA GLU A 23 -20.47 1.19 2.25
C GLU A 23 -20.38 1.78 0.83
N GLY A 24 -19.48 2.75 0.64
CA GLY A 24 -19.15 3.26 -0.70
C GLY A 24 -18.34 2.25 -1.53
N GLN A 25 -18.22 2.54 -2.82
CA GLN A 25 -17.37 1.80 -3.76
C GLN A 25 -16.46 2.76 -4.51
N GLY A 26 -15.27 2.29 -4.87
CA GLY A 26 -14.37 2.97 -5.79
C GLY A 26 -14.69 2.66 -7.25
N ARG A 27 -14.42 3.63 -8.12
CA ARG A 27 -14.50 3.47 -9.56
C ARG A 27 -13.24 4.04 -10.21
N ILE A 28 -12.70 3.29 -11.17
CA ILE A 28 -11.64 3.80 -12.04
C ILE A 28 -12.26 4.88 -12.94
N LEU A 29 -11.85 6.14 -12.73
CA LEU A 29 -12.29 7.30 -13.50
C LEU A 29 -11.49 7.43 -14.78
N GLN A 30 -10.19 7.17 -14.69
CA GLN A 30 -9.26 7.21 -15.82
C GLN A 30 -8.21 6.11 -15.66
N ARG A 31 -7.75 5.57 -16.80
CA ARG A 31 -6.71 4.55 -16.87
C ARG A 31 -5.83 4.80 -18.10
N PHE A 32 -4.52 4.78 -17.89
CA PHE A 32 -3.53 4.93 -18.94
C PHE A 32 -2.45 3.84 -18.81
N PRO A 33 -2.08 3.14 -19.91
CA PRO A 33 -2.77 3.14 -21.20
C PRO A 33 -4.19 2.54 -21.10
N GLU A 34 -5.08 2.89 -22.03
CA GLU A 34 -6.43 2.33 -22.09
C GLU A 34 -6.44 0.87 -22.57
N LYS A 35 -5.42 0.44 -23.30
CA LYS A 35 -5.24 -0.94 -23.76
C LYS A 35 -4.24 -1.65 -22.86
N ASP A 36 -4.55 -2.89 -22.55
CA ASP A 36 -3.70 -3.74 -21.74
C ASP A 36 -2.40 -4.10 -22.48
N TRP A 37 -1.30 -4.21 -21.74
CA TRP A 37 -0.04 -4.72 -22.27
C TRP A 37 -0.12 -6.25 -22.45
N GLU A 38 0.42 -6.76 -23.56
CA GLU A 38 0.49 -8.21 -23.80
C GLU A 38 1.30 -8.96 -22.73
N ASP A 39 2.38 -8.33 -22.23
CA ASP A 39 3.28 -8.91 -21.23
C ASP A 39 2.91 -8.56 -19.78
N SER A 40 1.90 -7.72 -19.56
CA SER A 40 1.44 -7.31 -18.23
C SER A 40 -0.02 -6.84 -18.29
N PRO A 41 -1.00 -7.76 -18.35
CA PRO A 41 -2.41 -7.41 -18.39
C PRO A 41 -2.83 -6.57 -17.17
N PHE A 42 -3.90 -5.80 -17.30
CA PHE A 42 -4.33 -4.91 -16.21
C PHE A 42 -4.86 -5.73 -15.02
N PRO A 43 -4.33 -5.52 -13.80
CA PRO A 43 -4.83 -6.22 -12.62
C PRO A 43 -6.25 -5.72 -12.26
N GLN A 44 -7.20 -6.65 -12.16
CA GLN A 44 -8.58 -6.33 -11.79
C GLN A 44 -8.71 -6.05 -10.29
N GLY A 45 -9.65 -5.18 -9.91
CA GLY A 45 -9.97 -4.89 -8.51
C GLY A 45 -9.02 -3.93 -7.79
N VAL A 46 -8.15 -3.21 -8.52
CA VAL A 46 -7.22 -2.23 -7.93
C VAL A 46 -7.95 -1.19 -7.05
N GLU A 47 -9.18 -0.81 -7.42
CA GLU A 47 -10.02 0.12 -6.68
C GLU A 47 -10.36 -0.36 -5.25
N LEU A 48 -10.38 -1.68 -5.00
CA LEU A 48 -10.58 -2.24 -3.66
C LEU A 48 -9.38 -1.95 -2.74
N PHE A 49 -8.18 -1.94 -3.32
CA PHE A 49 -6.92 -1.70 -2.60
C PHE A 49 -6.60 -0.22 -2.44
N CYS A 50 -7.26 0.66 -3.20
CA CYS A 50 -7.08 2.11 -3.07
C CYS A 50 -7.60 2.65 -1.74
N GLN A 51 -8.66 2.04 -1.19
CA GLN A 51 -9.24 2.36 0.13
C GLN A 51 -9.47 1.06 0.93
N PRO A 52 -8.42 0.50 1.57
CA PRO A 52 -8.51 -0.81 2.23
C PRO A 52 -9.54 -0.86 3.38
N THR A 53 -9.78 0.27 4.04
CA THR A 53 -10.78 0.43 5.11
C THR A 53 -12.16 0.85 4.59
N GLY A 54 -12.37 0.82 3.28
CA GLY A 54 -13.62 1.17 2.64
C GLY A 54 -13.64 2.60 2.10
N TRP A 55 -14.49 2.80 1.08
CA TRP A 55 -14.71 4.10 0.47
C TRP A 55 -15.71 4.89 1.31
N GLN A 56 -15.19 5.75 2.18
CA GLN A 56 -15.98 6.54 3.12
C GLN A 56 -15.99 8.02 2.76
N LEU A 57 -17.10 8.68 3.09
CA LEU A 57 -17.24 10.13 2.96
C LEU A 57 -16.95 10.79 4.31
N TYR A 58 -16.33 11.97 4.29
CA TYR A 58 -15.95 12.71 5.49
C TYR A 58 -16.55 14.11 5.48
N THR A 59 -16.90 14.63 6.65
CA THR A 59 -17.35 16.03 6.81
C THR A 59 -16.19 17.01 6.88
N GLU A 60 -14.96 16.50 7.06
CA GLU A 60 -13.73 17.29 7.12
C GLU A 60 -12.70 16.71 6.16
N ARG A 61 -11.88 17.59 5.58
CA ARG A 61 -10.81 17.20 4.66
C ARG A 61 -9.73 16.45 5.41
N GLN A 62 -9.46 15.21 4.99
CA GLN A 62 -8.40 14.38 5.58
C GLN A 62 -7.03 14.70 4.95
N PRO A 63 -5.92 14.48 5.68
CA PRO A 63 -4.57 14.64 5.14
C PRO A 63 -4.30 13.60 4.04
N ALA A 64 -3.58 14.02 2.99
CA ALA A 64 -3.17 13.09 1.93
C ALA A 64 -2.32 11.94 2.48
N SER A 65 -2.49 10.76 1.91
CA SER A 65 -1.81 9.55 2.35
C SER A 65 -1.20 8.78 1.17
N PHE A 66 -0.16 8.00 1.46
CA PHE A 66 0.47 7.13 0.48
C PHE A 66 0.80 5.77 1.08
N PHE A 67 0.57 4.71 0.31
CA PHE A 67 1.01 3.36 0.60
C PHE A 67 1.16 2.56 -0.70
N VAL A 68 1.75 1.37 -0.62
CA VAL A 68 1.86 0.45 -1.75
C VAL A 68 1.14 -0.85 -1.39
N ALA A 69 0.05 -1.12 -2.09
CA ALA A 69 -0.61 -2.43 -2.09
C ALA A 69 0.09 -3.38 -3.08
N VAL A 70 -0.11 -4.68 -2.91
CA VAL A 70 0.43 -5.68 -3.83
C VAL A 70 -0.68 -6.63 -4.26
N LEU A 71 -0.87 -6.75 -5.56
CA LEU A 71 -1.76 -7.72 -6.18
C LEU A 71 -0.90 -8.82 -6.80
N THR A 72 -1.29 -10.07 -6.60
CA THR A 72 -0.61 -11.23 -7.19
C THR A 72 -1.47 -11.81 -8.29
N ASP A 73 -0.88 -12.02 -9.47
CA ASP A 73 -1.60 -12.60 -10.60
C ASP A 73 -1.54 -14.14 -10.59
N ILE A 74 -2.20 -14.75 -11.58
CA ILE A 74 -2.28 -16.20 -11.74
C ILE A 74 -0.92 -16.87 -11.98
N ASN A 75 0.10 -16.11 -12.40
CA ASN A 75 1.46 -16.61 -12.62
C ASN A 75 2.34 -16.41 -11.36
N SER A 76 1.75 -15.98 -10.25
CA SER A 76 2.44 -15.62 -9.01
C SER A 76 3.36 -14.39 -9.13
N GLU A 77 3.16 -13.57 -10.17
CA GLU A 77 3.87 -12.30 -10.32
C GLU A 77 3.21 -11.21 -9.48
N ARG A 78 4.02 -10.30 -8.96
CA ARG A 78 3.56 -9.24 -8.04
C ARG A 78 3.45 -7.92 -8.79
N HIS A 79 2.28 -7.30 -8.65
CA HIS A 79 1.96 -5.97 -9.15
C HIS A 79 1.88 -5.01 -7.96
N TYR A 80 2.85 -4.11 -7.87
CA TYR A 80 2.91 -3.07 -6.85
C TYR A 80 1.98 -1.92 -7.27
N CYS A 81 0.95 -1.68 -6.48
CA CYS A 81 -0.01 -0.60 -6.66
C CYS A 81 0.30 0.52 -5.65
N ALA A 82 1.10 1.50 -6.08
CA ALA A 82 1.40 2.68 -5.28
C ALA A 82 0.20 3.63 -5.34
N CYS A 83 -0.45 3.84 -4.19
CA CYS A 83 -1.67 4.63 -4.07
C CYS A 83 -1.36 5.94 -3.33
N PHE A 84 -1.60 7.08 -3.98
CA PHE A 84 -1.59 8.41 -3.35
C PHE A 84 -3.03 8.91 -3.24
N THR A 85 -3.58 8.97 -2.03
CA THR A 85 -4.97 9.36 -1.78
C THR A 85 -5.05 10.75 -1.21
N PHE A 86 -6.00 11.52 -1.72
CA PHE A 86 -6.38 12.83 -1.22
C PHE A 86 -7.92 12.97 -1.23
N TRP A 87 -8.43 14.01 -0.57
CA TRP A 87 -9.87 14.21 -0.41
C TRP A 87 -10.30 15.51 -1.09
N GLU A 88 -11.32 15.41 -1.94
CA GLU A 88 -11.93 16.51 -2.69
C GLU A 88 -13.38 16.71 -2.24
N GLY A 89 -13.83 17.96 -2.24
CA GLY A 89 -15.22 18.29 -1.94
C GLY A 89 -16.15 17.79 -3.04
N LEU A 90 -17.27 17.20 -2.65
CA LEU A 90 -18.35 16.85 -3.56
C LEU A 90 -19.27 18.08 -3.74
N ASP A 91 -19.38 18.56 -4.96
CA ASP A 91 -20.42 19.51 -5.32
C ASP A 91 -21.75 18.76 -5.35
N ASN A 92 -22.70 19.17 -4.49
CA ASN A 92 -23.93 18.41 -4.26
C ASN A 92 -24.84 18.44 -5.52
N PRO A 93 -25.02 17.32 -6.26
CA PRO A 93 -25.76 17.34 -7.52
C PRO A 93 -27.28 17.49 -7.33
N GLN A 94 -27.78 17.40 -6.09
CA GLN A 94 -29.20 17.65 -5.80
C GLN A 94 -29.60 19.13 -5.91
N LEU A 95 -28.66 20.07 -5.83
CA LEU A 95 -28.93 21.49 -6.09
C LEU A 95 -29.07 21.77 -7.60
N GLN A 96 -28.35 21.07 -8.47
CA GLN A 96 -28.44 21.29 -9.92
C GLN A 96 -29.69 20.67 -10.57
N LYS A 97 -30.25 19.61 -9.99
CA LYS A 97 -31.54 19.04 -10.47
C LYS A 97 -32.76 19.82 -9.99
N SER A 98 -32.64 20.64 -8.95
CA SER A 98 -33.75 21.46 -8.45
C SER A 98 -33.93 22.78 -9.21
N GLU A 99 -32.92 23.26 -9.93
CA GLU A 99 -33.00 24.52 -10.69
C GLU A 99 -33.62 24.37 -12.10
N THR A 100 -33.98 23.15 -12.52
CA THR A 100 -34.61 22.90 -13.84
C THR A 100 -36.09 22.57 -13.79
N SER A 101 -36.72 22.60 -12.61
CA SER A 101 -38.17 22.45 -12.48
C SER A 101 -38.76 23.54 -11.60
N GLU A 102 -39.61 24.34 -12.24
CA GLU A 102 -40.59 25.27 -11.67
C GLU A 102 -40.13 26.72 -11.47
N ALA A 103 -40.44 27.51 -12.49
CA ALA A 103 -40.82 28.90 -12.31
C ALA A 103 -42.12 28.92 -11.46
N ASP A 104 -42.07 29.54 -10.28
CA ASP A 104 -43.10 30.45 -9.79
C ASP A 104 -42.62 31.17 -8.52
N GLU A 105 -42.93 32.46 -8.46
CA GLU A 105 -42.48 33.45 -7.47
C GLU A 105 -43.06 33.19 -6.06
N VAL A 106 -42.23 33.14 -5.01
CA VAL A 106 -42.50 33.83 -3.73
C VAL A 106 -41.16 34.08 -2.98
N GLU A 107 -40.88 35.35 -2.66
CA GLU A 107 -39.86 35.72 -1.67
C GLU A 107 -40.33 35.32 -0.27
N ASP A 108 -39.68 34.34 0.36
CA ASP A 108 -39.66 34.24 1.83
C ASP A 108 -38.47 33.40 2.33
N ASP A 109 -37.71 33.98 3.27
CA ASP A 109 -36.69 33.38 4.14
C ASP A 109 -35.58 32.50 3.50
N LEU A 110 -34.56 33.15 2.93
CA LEU A 110 -33.24 32.56 2.65
C LEU A 110 -32.46 32.29 3.95
N SER A 111 -32.95 31.36 4.77
CA SER A 111 -32.07 30.62 5.67
C SER A 111 -31.18 29.73 4.80
N VAL A 112 -29.98 30.23 4.48
CA VAL A 112 -28.95 29.48 3.76
C VAL A 112 -28.54 28.30 4.62
N VAL A 113 -29.26 27.18 4.52
CA VAL A 113 -28.78 25.87 4.96
C VAL A 113 -27.61 25.56 4.04
N ARG A 114 -26.40 26.00 4.42
CA ARG A 114 -25.17 25.51 3.79
C ARG A 114 -25.20 24.01 3.96
N ALA A 115 -25.53 23.29 2.89
CA ALA A 115 -25.36 21.85 2.86
C ALA A 115 -23.92 21.56 3.33
N ALA A 116 -23.78 20.74 4.37
CA ALA A 116 -22.47 20.41 4.90
C ALA A 116 -21.60 19.88 3.76
N GLN A 117 -20.46 20.54 3.50
CA GLN A 117 -19.54 20.10 2.45
C GLN A 117 -19.02 18.72 2.84
N VAL A 118 -19.21 17.75 1.94
CA VAL A 118 -18.73 16.38 2.13
C VAL A 118 -17.52 16.17 1.24
N PHE A 119 -16.52 15.46 1.77
CA PHE A 119 -15.28 15.15 1.08
C PHE A 119 -15.21 13.66 0.75
N ALA A 120 -14.91 13.35 -0.51
CA ALA A 120 -14.73 12.00 -1.01
C ALA A 120 -13.24 11.72 -1.30
N PRO A 121 -12.76 10.50 -1.05
CA PRO A 121 -11.42 10.11 -1.41
C PRO A 121 -11.27 10.00 -2.93
N LYS A 122 -10.10 10.40 -3.42
CA LYS A 122 -9.61 10.20 -4.78
C LYS A 122 -8.16 9.73 -4.68
N SER A 123 -7.83 8.68 -5.44
CA SER A 123 -6.53 8.04 -5.42
C SER A 123 -5.87 8.13 -6.80
N LEU A 124 -4.65 8.65 -6.84
CA LEU A 124 -3.73 8.52 -7.97
C LEU A 124 -2.95 7.22 -7.78
N VAL A 125 -2.92 6.35 -8.77
CA VAL A 125 -2.34 5.01 -8.62
C VAL A 125 -1.33 4.73 -9.72
N LEU A 126 -0.17 4.22 -9.33
CA LEU A 126 0.78 3.58 -10.25
C LEU A 126 0.75 2.08 -10.04
N VAL A 127 0.62 1.34 -11.14
CA VAL A 127 0.77 -0.12 -11.16
C VAL A 127 2.10 -0.44 -11.82
N SER A 128 2.96 -1.20 -11.15
CA SER A 128 4.26 -1.61 -11.67
C SER A 128 4.63 -3.01 -11.20
N ARG A 129 5.34 -3.76 -12.04
CA ARG A 129 6.06 -4.99 -11.62
C ARG A 129 7.35 -4.68 -10.83
N LEU A 130 7.76 -3.42 -10.82
CA LEU A 130 8.96 -2.95 -10.15
C LEU A 130 8.62 -2.32 -8.81
N ASP A 131 9.58 -2.37 -7.91
CA ASP A 131 9.36 -2.09 -6.51
C ASP A 131 10.12 -0.85 -6.03
N TYR A 132 9.85 0.27 -6.69
CA TYR A 132 10.50 1.56 -6.42
C TYR A 132 9.59 2.46 -5.60
N THR A 133 9.24 2.01 -4.39
CA THR A 133 8.27 2.67 -3.49
C THR A 133 8.52 4.18 -3.32
N GLU A 134 9.77 4.59 -3.05
CA GLU A 134 10.10 6.02 -2.86
C GLU A 134 9.97 6.82 -4.15
N VAL A 135 10.42 6.26 -5.28
CA VAL A 135 10.30 6.91 -6.59
C VAL A 135 8.82 7.10 -6.92
N PHE A 136 7.98 6.07 -6.72
CA PHE A 136 6.54 6.18 -6.98
C PHE A 136 5.86 7.20 -6.07
N ARG A 137 6.25 7.29 -4.80
CA ARG A 137 5.77 8.33 -3.87
C ARG A 137 6.06 9.72 -4.43
N ASN A 138 7.30 9.96 -4.86
CA ASN A 138 7.71 11.26 -5.37
C ASN A 138 7.01 11.58 -6.70
N CYS A 139 6.90 10.61 -7.61
CA CYS A 139 6.20 10.76 -8.89
C CYS A 139 4.72 11.11 -8.68
N LEU A 140 4.00 10.37 -7.82
CA LEU A 140 2.60 10.65 -7.51
C LEU A 140 2.42 11.98 -6.77
N GLY A 141 3.35 12.33 -5.89
CA GLY A 141 3.39 13.65 -5.24
C GLY A 141 3.50 14.79 -6.25
N LEU A 142 4.40 14.66 -7.24
CA LEU A 142 4.52 15.64 -8.32
C LEU A 142 3.23 15.75 -9.15
N ILE A 143 2.64 14.62 -9.53
CA ILE A 143 1.36 14.59 -10.26
C ILE A 143 0.28 15.32 -9.43
N TYR A 144 0.19 15.05 -8.12
CA TYR A 144 -0.74 15.74 -7.25
C TYR A 144 -0.48 17.26 -7.17
N THR A 145 0.79 17.69 -7.06
CA THR A 145 1.15 19.11 -7.09
C THR A 145 0.76 19.77 -8.41
N VAL A 146 0.98 19.12 -9.55
CA VAL A 146 0.54 19.64 -10.87
C VAL A 146 -0.98 19.79 -10.92
N HIS A 147 -1.73 18.83 -10.34
CA HIS A 147 -3.20 18.85 -10.30
C HIS A 147 -3.74 20.01 -9.47
N VAL A 148 -3.17 20.23 -8.27
CA VAL A 148 -3.70 21.20 -7.30
C VAL A 148 -3.17 22.61 -7.54
N ASP A 149 -1.87 22.74 -7.82
CA ASP A 149 -1.21 24.06 -7.92
C ASP A 149 -1.14 24.58 -9.35
N GLY A 150 -1.52 23.77 -10.35
CA GLY A 150 -1.54 24.18 -11.76
C GLY A 150 -0.16 24.58 -12.27
N LEU A 151 0.85 23.75 -11.99
CA LEU A 151 2.23 23.99 -12.46
C LEU A 151 2.26 24.14 -13.99
N THR A 152 3.29 24.82 -14.50
CA THR A 152 3.43 25.13 -15.94
C THR A 152 3.58 23.91 -16.85
N VAL A 153 3.82 22.72 -16.29
CA VAL A 153 3.96 21.48 -17.06
C VAL A 153 2.61 20.77 -17.15
N PRO A 154 2.14 20.42 -18.38
CA PRO A 154 0.90 19.66 -18.55
C PRO A 154 0.95 18.30 -17.85
N MET A 155 -0.15 17.92 -17.19
CA MET A 155 -0.31 16.65 -16.49
C MET A 155 0.01 15.44 -17.37
N GLU A 156 -0.47 15.47 -18.61
CA GLU A 156 -0.30 14.42 -19.61
C GLU A 156 1.17 14.21 -19.96
N THR A 157 1.98 15.27 -19.91
CA THR A 157 3.43 15.18 -20.12
C THR A 157 4.10 14.44 -18.97
N VAL A 158 3.72 14.75 -17.73
CA VAL A 158 4.26 14.08 -16.53
C VAL A 158 3.90 12.60 -16.53
N VAL A 159 2.62 12.26 -16.75
CA VAL A 159 2.13 10.89 -16.84
C VAL A 159 2.74 10.15 -18.04
N GLY A 160 2.83 10.80 -19.20
CA GLY A 160 3.44 10.23 -20.41
C GLY A 160 4.92 9.91 -20.23
N ASN A 161 5.70 10.83 -19.64
CA ASN A 161 7.11 10.61 -19.33
C ASN A 161 7.31 9.43 -18.37
N LEU A 162 6.41 9.28 -17.39
CA LEU A 162 6.45 8.18 -16.44
C LEU A 162 6.17 6.83 -17.10
N LEU A 163 5.09 6.73 -17.88
CA LEU A 163 4.67 5.48 -18.54
C LEU A 163 5.59 5.05 -19.70
N THR A 164 6.25 6.02 -20.34
CA THR A 164 7.27 5.73 -21.39
C THR A 164 8.67 5.53 -20.82
N CYS A 165 8.85 5.68 -19.51
CA CYS A 165 10.13 5.48 -18.86
C CYS A 165 10.50 4.00 -18.82
N ILE A 166 11.53 3.62 -19.57
CA ILE A 166 12.14 2.30 -19.51
C ILE A 166 13.39 2.37 -18.66
N ILE A 167 13.59 1.47 -17.70
CA ILE A 167 14.76 1.42 -16.83
C ILE A 167 15.51 0.08 -16.95
N PRO A 168 16.82 0.06 -16.69
CA PRO A 168 17.56 -1.19 -16.50
C PRO A 168 17.04 -1.93 -15.26
N ILE A 169 17.19 -3.25 -15.24
CA ILE A 169 16.69 -4.11 -14.14
C ILE A 169 17.81 -4.82 -13.36
N ALA A 170 19.06 -4.70 -13.81
CA ALA A 170 20.21 -5.39 -13.23
C ALA A 170 21.51 -4.60 -13.45
N GLY A 171 22.60 -5.04 -12.83
CA GLY A 171 23.96 -4.61 -13.14
C GLY A 171 24.40 -3.31 -12.48
N GLY A 172 23.81 -2.92 -11.33
CA GLY A 172 24.24 -1.73 -10.58
C GLY A 172 24.18 -0.41 -11.34
N SER A 173 23.40 -0.35 -12.42
CA SER A 173 23.22 0.86 -13.22
C SER A 173 22.40 1.91 -12.47
N GLN A 174 22.88 3.15 -12.51
CA GLN A 174 22.15 4.32 -12.05
C GLN A 174 21.48 5.02 -13.23
N ARG A 175 20.20 5.38 -13.09
CA ARG A 175 19.49 6.21 -14.05
C ARG A 175 18.82 7.38 -13.34
N THR A 176 19.10 8.58 -13.83
CA THR A 176 18.32 9.77 -13.45
C THR A 176 17.15 9.90 -14.42
N ILE A 177 15.94 10.16 -13.92
CA ILE A 177 14.75 10.46 -14.70
C ILE A 177 14.14 11.78 -14.23
N THR A 178 13.46 12.48 -15.13
CA THR A 178 12.73 13.72 -14.85
C THR A 178 11.37 13.58 -15.50
N LEU A 179 10.31 13.84 -14.74
CA LEU A 179 8.94 13.81 -15.27
C LEU A 179 8.47 15.18 -15.75
N GLY A 180 9.06 16.26 -15.23
CA GLY A 180 8.68 17.64 -15.49
C GLY A 180 8.96 18.53 -14.28
N ALA A 181 8.65 19.82 -14.38
CA ALA A 181 8.69 20.79 -13.28
C ALA A 181 10.01 20.87 -12.48
N GLY A 182 11.15 20.55 -13.11
CA GLY A 182 12.46 20.55 -12.45
C GLY A 182 12.71 19.35 -11.53
N ASP A 183 11.83 18.35 -11.53
CA ASP A 183 12.00 17.13 -10.74
C ASP A 183 13.19 16.28 -11.19
N ARG A 184 13.76 15.52 -10.25
CA ARG A 184 14.86 14.59 -10.52
C ARG A 184 14.75 13.36 -9.61
N GLN A 185 14.32 12.24 -10.20
CA GLN A 185 14.32 10.95 -9.53
C GLN A 185 15.56 10.14 -9.91
N VAL A 186 16.16 9.47 -8.95
CA VAL A 186 17.30 8.58 -9.16
C VAL A 186 16.84 7.15 -8.92
N ILE A 187 17.02 6.31 -9.92
CA ILE A 187 16.78 4.88 -9.84
C ILE A 187 18.12 4.18 -9.89
N GLN A 188 18.35 3.31 -8.91
CA GLN A 188 19.54 2.48 -8.81
C GLN A 188 19.08 1.02 -8.84
N THR A 189 19.59 0.24 -9.81
CA THR A 189 19.41 -1.21 -9.77
C THR A 189 20.29 -1.82 -8.69
N PRO A 190 19.95 -3.01 -8.16
CA PRO A 190 20.79 -3.70 -7.19
C PRO A 190 22.25 -3.73 -7.67
N ILE A 191 23.16 -3.28 -6.79
CA ILE A 191 24.61 -3.25 -7.07
C ILE A 191 25.17 -4.67 -7.02
N ASP A 192 24.64 -5.47 -6.11
CA ASP A 192 24.99 -6.86 -5.89
C ASP A 192 23.69 -7.66 -5.70
N ASP A 193 23.59 -8.79 -6.40
CA ASP A 193 22.44 -9.70 -6.31
C ASP A 193 22.61 -10.70 -5.14
N ALA A 194 23.73 -10.64 -4.41
CA ALA A 194 23.99 -11.48 -3.23
C ALA A 194 23.10 -11.13 -2.01
N LEU A 195 22.47 -9.95 -1.98
CA LEU A 195 21.56 -9.54 -0.92
C LEU A 195 20.33 -8.79 -1.48
N PRO A 196 19.14 -8.97 -0.88
CA PRO A 196 17.95 -8.26 -1.30
C PRO A 196 18.03 -6.77 -0.93
N VAL A 197 17.59 -5.90 -1.84
CA VAL A 197 17.44 -4.47 -1.57
C VAL A 197 16.22 -4.23 -0.69
N SER A 198 16.43 -4.22 0.62
CA SER A 198 15.37 -4.02 1.62
C SER A 198 15.24 -2.58 2.12
N GLY A 199 16.20 -1.70 1.80
CA GLY A 199 16.22 -0.35 2.33
C GLY A 199 16.24 -0.37 3.86
N SER A 200 15.28 0.29 4.50
CA SER A 200 15.14 0.27 5.97
C SER A 200 14.14 -0.76 6.50
N THR A 201 13.44 -1.53 5.65
CA THR A 201 12.29 -2.36 6.08
C THR A 201 12.66 -3.42 7.10
N VAL A 202 13.79 -4.11 6.93
CA VAL A 202 14.30 -5.10 7.90
C VAL A 202 14.58 -4.42 9.24
N ALA A 203 15.27 -3.28 9.22
CA ALA A 203 15.58 -2.53 10.43
C ALA A 203 14.31 -2.04 11.15
N GLN A 204 13.29 -1.58 10.41
CA GLN A 204 12.01 -1.18 10.99
C GLN A 204 11.27 -2.37 11.61
N LEU A 205 11.27 -3.53 10.96
CA LEU A 205 10.65 -4.75 11.49
C LEU A 205 11.27 -5.14 12.85
N PHE A 206 12.61 -5.15 12.94
CA PHE A 206 13.32 -5.39 14.19
C PHE A 206 13.06 -4.32 15.25
N ARG A 207 12.93 -3.05 14.85
CA ARG A 207 12.60 -1.95 15.76
C ARG A 207 11.20 -2.07 16.35
N GLN A 208 10.24 -2.51 15.54
CA GLN A 208 8.82 -2.60 15.92
C GLN A 208 8.55 -3.82 16.81
N LEU A 209 9.10 -4.98 16.45
CA LEU A 209 8.76 -6.24 17.12
C LEU A 209 9.86 -6.77 18.05
N GLY A 210 11.09 -6.29 17.91
CA GLY A 210 12.24 -6.80 18.65
C GLY A 210 12.78 -8.13 18.09
N ILE A 211 14.02 -8.46 18.46
CA ILE A 211 14.78 -9.59 17.89
C ILE A 211 14.04 -10.92 18.05
N VAL A 212 13.52 -11.20 19.26
CA VAL A 212 12.89 -12.48 19.57
C VAL A 212 11.68 -12.73 18.69
N ASN A 213 10.75 -11.77 18.64
CA ASN A 213 9.53 -11.87 17.84
C ASN A 213 9.83 -11.99 16.34
N VAL A 214 10.82 -11.25 15.83
CA VAL A 214 11.20 -11.33 14.41
C VAL A 214 11.75 -12.71 14.08
N LEU A 215 12.55 -13.30 14.97
CA LEU A 215 13.05 -14.68 14.77
C LEU A 215 11.93 -15.71 14.83
N TYR A 216 10.92 -15.53 15.69
CA TYR A 216 9.70 -16.35 15.67
C TYR A 216 8.97 -16.25 14.34
N LEU A 217 8.74 -15.04 13.83
CA LEU A 217 8.08 -14.82 12.54
C LEU A 217 8.89 -15.37 11.36
N PHE A 218 10.21 -15.24 11.41
CA PHE A 218 11.10 -15.85 10.44
C PHE A 218 10.93 -17.37 10.42
N CYS A 219 11.01 -18.03 11.58
CA CYS A 219 10.78 -19.48 11.66
C CYS A 219 9.37 -19.85 11.19
N ALA A 220 8.36 -19.07 11.59
CA ALA A 220 6.99 -19.30 11.18
C ALA A 220 6.79 -19.24 9.66
N ALA A 221 7.49 -18.31 8.99
CA ALA A 221 7.44 -18.18 7.54
C ALA A 221 8.16 -19.35 6.85
N LEU A 222 9.28 -19.83 7.42
CA LEU A 222 10.01 -21.00 6.93
C LEU A 222 9.26 -22.32 7.12
N THR A 223 8.43 -22.41 8.16
CA THR A 223 7.56 -23.56 8.43
C THR A 223 6.14 -23.36 7.91
N GLU A 224 5.96 -22.41 6.98
CA GLU A 224 4.74 -22.23 6.20
C GLU A 224 3.48 -21.99 7.04
N HIS A 225 3.55 -21.18 8.10
CA HIS A 225 2.37 -20.76 8.85
C HIS A 225 1.66 -19.55 8.23
N LYS A 226 0.42 -19.32 8.68
CA LYS A 226 -0.35 -18.10 8.42
C LYS A 226 0.13 -16.97 9.33
N ILE A 227 0.66 -15.91 8.74
CA ILE A 227 1.18 -14.74 9.44
C ILE A 227 0.35 -13.52 9.06
N LEU A 228 -0.25 -12.88 10.06
CA LEU A 228 -0.99 -11.64 9.92
C LEU A 228 -0.24 -10.51 10.63
N PHE A 229 0.15 -9.49 9.88
CA PHE A 229 0.60 -8.21 10.44
C PHE A 229 -0.59 -7.29 10.69
N LEU A 230 -0.68 -6.70 11.87
CA LEU A 230 -1.75 -5.80 12.26
C LEU A 230 -1.19 -4.41 12.58
N SER A 231 -1.73 -3.36 11.97
CA SER A 231 -1.30 -1.98 12.23
C SER A 231 -2.33 -0.96 11.73
N SER A 232 -2.39 0.19 12.38
CA SER A 232 -3.10 1.37 11.89
C SER A 232 -2.42 2.02 10.67
N SER A 233 -1.13 1.74 10.44
CA SER A 233 -0.36 2.31 9.34
C SER A 233 -0.15 1.32 8.20
N TYR A 234 -0.72 1.63 7.03
CA TYR A 234 -0.51 0.84 5.81
C TYR A 234 0.96 0.72 5.41
N GLN A 235 1.74 1.79 5.57
CA GLN A 235 3.18 1.76 5.29
C GLN A 235 3.89 0.74 6.19
N ARG A 236 3.56 0.69 7.49
CA ARG A 236 4.14 -0.32 8.40
C ARG A 236 3.78 -1.74 8.00
N LEU A 237 2.54 -1.98 7.57
CA LEU A 237 2.11 -3.29 7.07
C LEU A 237 2.94 -3.73 5.86
N THR A 238 3.05 -2.85 4.85
CA THR A 238 3.86 -3.10 3.66
C THR A 238 5.32 -3.35 4.02
N ASP A 239 5.93 -2.49 4.84
CA ASP A 239 7.34 -2.61 5.22
C ASP A 239 7.63 -3.85 6.05
N ALA A 240 6.73 -4.24 6.97
CA ALA A 240 6.90 -5.45 7.77
C ALA A 240 6.86 -6.72 6.91
N CYS A 241 5.89 -6.81 5.98
CA CYS A 241 5.80 -7.91 5.03
C CYS A 241 7.07 -8.03 4.17
N ARG A 242 7.54 -6.89 3.64
CA ARG A 242 8.79 -6.82 2.85
C ARG A 242 10.02 -7.21 3.68
N GLY A 243 10.11 -6.71 4.91
CA GLY A 243 11.21 -6.99 5.82
C GLY A 243 11.30 -8.48 6.14
N LEU A 244 10.16 -9.12 6.41
CA LEU A 244 10.08 -10.57 6.65
C LEU A 244 10.53 -11.36 5.42
N LEU A 245 10.05 -11.00 4.22
CA LEU A 245 10.51 -11.65 2.99
C LEU A 245 12.00 -11.44 2.73
N ALA A 246 12.54 -10.26 3.02
CA ALA A 246 13.96 -9.96 2.79
C ALA A 246 14.88 -10.83 3.65
N ILE A 247 14.52 -11.08 4.92
CA ILE A 247 15.33 -11.95 5.80
C ILE A 247 15.24 -13.44 5.44
N MET A 248 14.26 -13.85 4.61
CA MET A 248 14.15 -15.21 4.08
C MET A 248 15.12 -15.51 2.93
N PHE A 249 15.81 -14.50 2.39
CA PHE A 249 16.76 -14.69 1.29
C PHE A 249 17.78 -15.80 1.60
N PRO A 250 18.08 -16.72 0.66
CA PRO A 250 17.68 -16.73 -0.76
C PRO A 250 16.37 -17.48 -1.06
N LEU A 251 15.58 -17.85 -0.04
CA LEU A 251 14.33 -18.59 -0.22
C LEU A 251 13.24 -17.70 -0.80
N LYS A 252 12.40 -18.28 -1.67
CA LYS A 252 11.28 -17.60 -2.32
C LYS A 252 9.96 -18.00 -1.68
N TYR A 253 9.26 -17.04 -1.09
CA TYR A 253 7.91 -17.24 -0.60
C TYR A 253 6.93 -17.39 -1.77
N SER A 254 6.21 -18.50 -1.80
CA SER A 254 5.37 -18.90 -2.94
C SER A 254 3.88 -19.01 -2.62
N PHE A 255 3.47 -18.64 -1.40
CA PHE A 255 2.06 -18.65 -0.98
C PHE A 255 1.45 -17.24 -1.07
N THR A 256 0.20 -17.10 -0.60
CA THR A 256 -0.54 -15.84 -0.61
C THR A 256 0.22 -14.73 0.11
N TYR A 257 0.49 -13.65 -0.63
CA TYR A 257 1.20 -12.48 -0.13
C TYR A 257 0.37 -11.22 -0.41
N VAL A 258 -0.27 -10.67 0.62
CA VAL A 258 -1.14 -9.48 0.51
C VAL A 258 -0.81 -8.50 1.63
N PRO A 259 0.19 -7.62 1.44
CA PRO A 259 0.68 -6.74 2.51
C PRO A 259 -0.37 -5.78 3.06
N ILE A 260 -1.42 -5.52 2.30
CA ILE A 260 -2.58 -4.73 2.74
C ILE A 260 -3.82 -5.40 2.18
N LEU A 261 -4.56 -6.12 3.02
CA LEU A 261 -5.82 -6.76 2.68
C LEU A 261 -7.00 -5.80 2.93
N PRO A 262 -7.81 -5.49 1.91
CA PRO A 262 -9.04 -4.71 2.08
C PRO A 262 -10.06 -5.43 2.98
N GLY A 263 -10.86 -4.65 3.73
CA GLY A 263 -11.92 -5.18 4.60
C GLY A 263 -12.92 -6.10 3.86
N LYS A 264 -13.24 -5.77 2.60
CA LYS A 264 -14.12 -6.58 1.75
C LYS A 264 -13.58 -7.97 1.40
N LEU A 265 -12.31 -8.24 1.69
CA LEU A 265 -11.64 -9.50 1.39
C LEU A 265 -11.16 -10.22 2.67
N LEU A 266 -11.66 -9.85 3.85
CA LEU A 266 -11.27 -10.48 5.13
C LEU A 266 -11.54 -12.00 5.17
N GLU A 267 -12.48 -12.50 4.36
CA GLU A 267 -12.73 -13.95 4.22
C GLU A 267 -11.49 -14.75 3.78
N VAL A 268 -10.52 -14.11 3.11
CA VAL A 268 -9.25 -14.73 2.72
C VAL A 268 -8.44 -15.19 3.94
N LEU A 269 -8.63 -14.57 5.10
CA LEU A 269 -7.94 -14.96 6.34
C LEU A 269 -8.32 -16.36 6.84
N SER A 270 -9.49 -16.87 6.44
CA SER A 270 -9.96 -18.21 6.79
C SER A 270 -9.49 -19.30 5.81
N THR A 271 -8.73 -18.94 4.77
CA THR A 271 -8.21 -19.93 3.80
C THR A 271 -7.30 -20.94 4.48
N PRO A 272 -7.27 -22.22 4.06
CA PRO A 272 -6.46 -23.24 4.72
C PRO A 272 -4.96 -23.15 4.38
N THR A 273 -4.60 -22.38 3.35
CA THR A 273 -3.23 -22.26 2.87
C THR A 273 -2.42 -21.25 3.69
N PRO A 274 -1.09 -21.41 3.77
CA PRO A 274 -0.21 -20.41 4.36
C PRO A 274 -0.38 -19.04 3.70
N PHE A 275 -0.16 -17.97 4.46
CA PHE A 275 -0.16 -16.62 3.92
C PHE A 275 0.71 -15.66 4.74
N ILE A 276 1.14 -14.57 4.11
CA ILE A 276 1.65 -13.37 4.77
C ILE A 276 0.73 -12.23 4.36
N ILE A 277 -0.06 -11.75 5.31
CA ILE A 277 -1.09 -10.73 5.06
C ILE A 277 -0.95 -9.59 6.06
N GLY A 278 -1.14 -8.34 5.61
CA GLY A 278 -1.29 -7.20 6.50
C GLY A 278 -2.74 -6.71 6.56
N VAL A 279 -3.25 -6.41 7.75
CA VAL A 279 -4.61 -5.93 7.98
C VAL A 279 -4.58 -4.63 8.78
N ASN A 280 -5.44 -3.69 8.43
CA ASN A 280 -5.57 -2.45 9.20
C ASN A 280 -6.14 -2.76 10.59
N SER A 281 -5.62 -2.12 11.63
CA SER A 281 -6.04 -2.38 13.01
C SER A 281 -7.50 -2.03 13.33
N VAL A 282 -8.20 -1.30 12.44
CA VAL A 282 -9.66 -1.12 12.55
C VAL A 282 -10.41 -2.45 12.51
N PHE A 283 -9.89 -3.45 11.80
CA PHE A 283 -10.48 -4.79 11.69
C PHE A 283 -9.95 -5.78 12.75
N ARG A 284 -9.44 -5.26 13.88
CA ARG A 284 -8.83 -6.10 14.92
C ARG A 284 -9.81 -7.13 15.46
N LEU A 285 -11.08 -6.76 15.65
CA LEU A 285 -12.09 -7.65 16.25
C LEU A 285 -12.30 -8.89 15.36
N GLU A 286 -12.38 -8.68 14.06
CA GLU A 286 -12.53 -9.73 13.05
C GLU A 286 -11.29 -10.65 13.01
N THR A 287 -10.09 -10.11 13.24
CA THR A 287 -8.87 -10.94 13.28
C THR A 287 -8.72 -11.77 14.56
N GLN A 288 -9.38 -11.40 15.66
CA GLN A 288 -9.26 -12.13 16.94
C GLN A 288 -9.94 -13.50 16.93
N GLU A 289 -10.87 -13.72 15.99
CA GLU A 289 -11.61 -14.98 15.86
C GLU A 289 -10.79 -16.08 15.13
N LEU A 290 -9.63 -15.72 14.57
CA LEU A 290 -8.79 -16.63 13.80
C LEU A 290 -8.00 -17.57 14.73
N LEU A 291 -8.28 -18.87 14.63
CA LEU A 291 -7.73 -19.89 15.53
C LEU A 291 -6.35 -20.40 15.12
N ASP A 292 -5.93 -20.22 13.87
CA ASP A 292 -4.70 -20.80 13.31
C ASP A 292 -3.77 -19.77 12.66
N VAL A 293 -3.95 -18.49 13.01
CA VAL A 293 -3.20 -17.37 12.44
C VAL A 293 -2.31 -16.73 13.50
N ILE A 294 -1.02 -16.61 13.21
CA ILE A 294 -0.05 -15.89 14.05
C ILE A 294 -0.24 -14.40 13.81
N ILE A 295 -0.55 -13.63 14.86
CA ILE A 295 -0.82 -12.19 14.74
C ILE A 295 0.36 -11.40 15.29
N ALA A 296 1.01 -10.63 14.41
CA ALA A 296 2.06 -9.68 14.74
C ALA A 296 1.49 -8.25 14.79
N ASP A 297 1.24 -7.75 16.00
CA ASP A 297 0.78 -6.39 16.24
C ASP A 297 1.97 -5.42 16.19
N LEU A 298 2.10 -4.70 15.08
CA LEU A 298 3.20 -3.75 14.85
C LEU A 298 3.04 -2.47 15.67
N ASP A 299 1.83 -2.14 16.13
CA ASP A 299 1.56 -0.95 16.94
C ASP A 299 1.83 -1.23 18.41
N GLY A 300 1.48 -2.44 18.88
CA GLY A 300 1.75 -2.90 20.24
C GLY A 300 3.12 -3.54 20.44
N GLY A 301 3.83 -3.92 19.38
CA GLY A 301 5.13 -4.58 19.44
C GLY A 301 5.07 -6.03 19.94
N THR A 302 3.98 -6.75 19.64
CA THR A 302 3.73 -8.10 20.18
C THR A 302 3.45 -9.11 19.07
N VAL A 303 3.72 -10.38 19.36
CA VAL A 303 3.35 -11.52 18.50
C VAL A 303 2.52 -12.49 19.32
N THR A 304 1.33 -12.80 18.85
CA THR A 304 0.40 -13.77 19.46
C THR A 304 0.38 -15.03 18.60
N ILE A 305 0.68 -16.17 19.22
CA ILE A 305 0.69 -17.48 18.57
C ILE A 305 -0.48 -18.29 19.14
N PRO A 306 -1.44 -18.75 18.32
CA PRO A 306 -2.53 -19.59 18.81
C PRO A 306 -2.04 -20.91 19.41
N GLU A 307 -2.76 -21.44 20.40
CA GLU A 307 -2.35 -22.67 21.13
C GLU A 307 -2.18 -23.90 20.22
N CYS A 308 -2.94 -23.98 19.13
CA CYS A 308 -2.86 -25.09 18.18
C CYS A 308 -1.71 -24.96 17.17
N VAL A 309 -0.96 -23.85 17.19
CA VAL A 309 0.14 -23.57 16.27
C VAL A 309 1.47 -23.85 16.95
N HIS A 310 2.24 -24.79 16.38
CA HIS A 310 3.59 -25.09 16.84
C HIS A 310 4.61 -24.65 15.80
N ILE A 311 5.50 -23.73 16.18
CA ILE A 311 6.58 -23.22 15.31
C ILE A 311 7.88 -23.92 15.68
N SER A 312 8.47 -24.62 14.73
CA SER A 312 9.82 -25.19 14.90
C SER A 312 10.86 -24.08 14.84
N LEU A 313 11.54 -23.83 15.94
CA LEU A 313 12.59 -22.82 16.03
C LEU A 313 13.91 -23.28 15.41
N LEU A 314 14.79 -22.31 15.16
CA LEU A 314 16.18 -22.60 14.80
C LEU A 314 16.84 -23.48 15.86
N PRO A 315 17.60 -24.52 15.47
CA PRO A 315 18.27 -25.39 16.42
C PRO A 315 19.41 -24.65 17.13
N GLU A 316 19.69 -25.06 18.36
CA GLU A 316 20.89 -24.58 19.05
C GLU A 316 22.16 -25.21 18.45
N PRO A 317 23.30 -24.48 18.40
CA PRO A 317 23.54 -23.15 18.98
C PRO A 317 23.19 -21.97 18.06
N ILE A 318 22.59 -22.23 16.89
CA ILE A 318 22.38 -21.21 15.84
C ILE A 318 21.45 -20.11 16.36
N LEU A 319 20.36 -20.47 17.04
CA LEU A 319 19.42 -19.52 17.61
C LEU A 319 20.11 -18.53 18.56
N GLN A 320 20.86 -19.04 19.54
CA GLN A 320 21.57 -18.21 20.50
C GLN A 320 22.62 -17.32 19.84
N GLN A 321 23.37 -17.86 18.87
CA GLN A 321 24.39 -17.10 18.13
C GLN A 321 23.76 -15.97 17.32
N THR A 322 22.66 -16.24 16.60
CA THR A 322 21.93 -15.24 15.82
C THR A 322 21.40 -14.11 16.71
N GLN A 323 20.77 -14.45 17.85
CA GLN A 323 20.30 -13.45 18.82
C GLN A 323 21.44 -12.57 19.34
N THR A 324 22.58 -13.19 19.65
CA THR A 324 23.77 -12.49 20.14
C THR A 324 24.28 -11.49 19.10
N VAL A 325 24.48 -11.92 17.85
CA VAL A 325 24.95 -11.03 16.78
C VAL A 325 23.97 -9.88 16.52
N LEU A 326 22.67 -10.15 16.47
CA LEU A 326 21.65 -9.12 16.25
C LEU A 326 21.60 -8.09 17.38
N SER A 327 21.78 -8.51 18.64
CA SER A 327 21.80 -7.61 19.79
C SER A 327 22.98 -6.64 19.79
N MET A 328 24.14 -7.06 19.26
CA MET A 328 25.31 -6.18 19.12
C MET A 328 25.05 -5.02 18.16
N VAL A 329 24.36 -5.29 17.05
CA VAL A 329 23.96 -4.26 16.07
C VAL A 329 22.95 -3.27 16.68
N GLY A 330 22.02 -3.77 17.49
CA GLY A 330 21.06 -2.94 18.22
C GLY A 330 21.75 -1.97 19.18
N ALA A 331 22.75 -2.44 19.95
CA ALA A 331 23.50 -1.62 20.91
C ALA A 331 24.33 -0.50 20.25
N LEU A 332 24.90 -0.77 19.06
CA LEU A 332 25.64 0.23 18.27
C LEU A 332 24.76 1.39 17.81
N ASN A 333 23.52 1.13 17.41
CA ASN A 333 22.60 2.17 16.97
C ASN A 333 22.15 3.10 18.11
N THR A 334 21.98 2.57 19.33
CA THR A 334 21.62 3.38 20.50
C THR A 334 22.74 4.36 20.88
N LEU A 335 24.00 3.95 20.73
CA LEU A 335 25.17 4.77 21.02
C LEU A 335 25.36 5.91 19.99
N ILE A 336 25.04 5.68 18.72
CA ILE A 336 25.17 6.70 17.66
C ILE A 336 24.07 7.76 17.75
N THR A 337 22.87 7.41 18.22
CA THR A 337 21.78 8.39 18.44
C THR A 337 21.95 9.25 19.69
N GLN A 338 22.95 8.97 20.55
CA GLN A 338 23.22 9.72 21.78
C GLN A 338 24.46 10.63 21.70
N THR A 339 25.07 10.75 20.53
CA THR A 339 26.21 11.66 20.23
C THR A 339 25.81 12.70 19.21
#